data_AF-A0A6J1DQ85-F1
#
_entry.id   AF-A0A6J1DQ85-F1
#
_cell.length_a   1.000
_cell.length_b   1.000
_cell.length_c   1.000
_cell.angle_alpha   90.00
_cell.angle_beta   90.00
_cell.angle_gamma   90.00
#
_symmetry.space_group_name_H-M   'P 1'
#
loop_
_entity.id
_entity.type
_entity.pdbx_description
1 polymer ?
#
loop_
_entity_poly.entity_id
_entity_poly.type
_entity_poly.pdbx_seq_one_letter_code
_entity_poly.pdbx_strand_id
1 'polypeptide(L)'
;MTTTMSPSLACFFFIGALLHVVVAVDHRVGGDFGWNLPPIPTFFSDWARNRTFFVDDKLIFRSKANGTHTIAQPQSQVDFDGCVKSGIVFDFIIFISFDRPGRHYFISTAGNDCNAGMKFAINVLPESERTPNAAVEAGAVSVLLFITIIANLLFFL
;
A
#
# COMPACT_ATOMS: atom_id res chain seq x y z
N MET A 1 -50.32 -3.10 -3.11
CA MET A 1 -49.30 -4.08 -2.70
C MET A 1 -48.37 -3.39 -1.72
N THR A 2 -48.59 -3.59 -0.43
CA THR A 2 -47.71 -3.12 0.64
C THR A 2 -46.67 -4.21 0.88
N THR A 3 -45.46 -4.04 0.38
CA THR A 3 -44.31 -4.89 0.74
C THR A 3 -43.98 -4.64 2.20
N THR A 4 -44.48 -5.50 3.09
CA THR A 4 -44.07 -5.55 4.49
C THR A 4 -42.62 -6.04 4.53
N MET A 5 -41.67 -5.11 4.62
CA MET A 5 -40.27 -5.45 4.87
C MET A 5 -40.16 -6.09 6.24
N SER A 6 -39.62 -7.31 6.31
CA SER A 6 -39.33 -7.98 7.58
C SER A 6 -38.43 -7.08 8.44
N PRO A 7 -38.69 -6.91 9.75
CA PRO A 7 -37.82 -6.13 10.64
C PRO A 7 -36.37 -6.66 10.67
N SER A 8 -36.14 -7.92 10.29
CA SER A 8 -34.79 -8.47 10.11
C SER A 8 -34.03 -7.79 8.96
N LEU A 9 -34.68 -7.48 7.84
CA LEU A 9 -34.06 -6.80 6.69
C LEU A 9 -33.65 -5.37 7.05
N ALA A 10 -34.48 -4.66 7.82
CA ALA A 10 -34.19 -3.29 8.23
C ALA A 10 -32.93 -3.19 9.12
N CYS A 11 -32.73 -4.14 10.04
CA CYS A 11 -31.51 -4.19 10.86
C CYS A 11 -30.24 -4.40 10.02
N PHE A 12 -30.27 -5.25 8.99
CA PHE A 12 -29.09 -5.48 8.13
C PHE A 12 -28.71 -4.26 7.29
N PHE A 13 -29.69 -3.48 6.82
CA PHE A 13 -29.43 -2.22 6.09
C PHE A 13 -28.74 -1.17 6.97
N PHE A 14 -29.12 -1.07 8.25
CA PHE A 14 -28.46 -0.14 9.19
C PHE A 14 -27.04 -0.57 9.58
N ILE A 15 -26.75 -1.87 9.67
CA ILE A 15 -25.42 -2.39 10.01
C ILE A 15 -24.42 -2.18 8.85
N GLY A 16 -24.86 -2.35 7.60
CA GLY A 16 -24.02 -2.13 6.42
C GLY A 16 -23.59 -0.67 6.22
N ALA A 17 -24.43 0.29 6.61
CA ALA A 17 -24.15 1.73 6.48
C ALA A 17 -23.14 2.27 7.52
N LEU A 18 -22.73 1.47 8.49
CA LEU A 18 -21.75 1.84 9.54
C LEU A 18 -20.39 1.15 9.36
N LEU A 19 -20.25 0.24 8.40
CA LEU A 19 -19.03 -0.51 8.13
C LEU A 19 -18.17 0.23 7.10
N HIS A 20 -17.38 1.18 7.58
CA HIS A 20 -16.32 1.77 6.79
C HIS A 20 -15.23 0.73 6.48
N VAL A 21 -15.02 0.43 5.21
CA VAL A 21 -13.94 -0.48 4.78
C VAL A 21 -12.68 0.34 4.49
N VAL A 22 -11.61 -0.05 5.15
CA VAL A 22 -10.28 0.52 4.99
C VAL A 22 -9.39 -0.57 4.38
N VAL A 23 -8.64 -0.24 3.31
CA VAL A 23 -7.86 -1.23 2.54
C VAL A 23 -6.43 -0.75 2.37
N ALA A 24 -5.48 -1.66 2.61
CA ALA A 24 -4.06 -1.46 2.38
C ALA A 24 -3.74 -1.20 0.90
N VAL A 25 -2.74 -0.34 0.65
CA VAL A 25 -2.36 0.11 -0.69
C VAL A 25 -1.03 -0.49 -1.13
N ASP A 26 -1.00 -0.95 -2.38
CA ASP A 26 0.21 -1.41 -3.07
C ASP A 26 0.89 -0.25 -3.83
N HIS A 27 2.03 0.21 -3.32
CA HIS A 27 2.82 1.30 -3.90
C HIS A 27 3.94 0.77 -4.79
N ARG A 28 3.80 0.91 -6.11
CA ARG A 28 4.87 0.61 -7.06
C ARG A 28 5.96 1.69 -6.99
N VAL A 29 7.15 1.31 -6.52
CA VAL A 29 8.29 2.23 -6.36
C VAL A 29 8.73 2.74 -7.72
N GLY A 30 8.75 4.06 -7.90
CA GLY A 30 9.05 4.71 -9.18
C GLY A 30 7.95 4.56 -10.26
N GLY A 31 6.81 3.93 -9.96
CA GLY A 31 5.76 3.68 -10.96
C GLY A 31 6.25 2.81 -12.10
N ASP A 32 6.01 3.23 -13.34
CA ASP A 32 6.46 2.50 -14.54
C ASP A 32 7.98 2.58 -14.77
N PHE A 33 8.66 3.54 -14.12
CA PHE A 33 10.12 3.63 -14.16
C PHE A 33 10.78 2.49 -13.39
N GLY A 34 10.17 2.06 -12.28
CA GLY A 34 10.71 1.02 -11.39
C GLY A 34 11.88 1.47 -10.52
N TRP A 35 12.52 0.50 -9.87
CA TRP A 35 13.72 0.70 -9.04
C TRP A 35 14.98 0.60 -9.90
N ASN A 36 15.36 1.72 -10.51
CA ASN A 36 16.52 1.83 -11.41
C ASN A 36 17.23 3.17 -11.19
N LEU A 37 18.44 3.31 -11.74
CA LEU A 37 19.22 4.54 -11.65
C LEU A 37 18.43 5.73 -12.23
N PRO A 38 18.05 6.73 -11.42
CA PRO A 38 17.13 7.75 -11.85
C PRO A 38 17.80 8.80 -12.76
N PRO A 39 17.03 9.49 -13.62
CA PRO A 39 17.58 10.55 -14.47
C PRO A 39 17.99 11.80 -13.68
N ILE A 40 17.41 12.01 -12.50
CA ILE A 40 17.74 13.10 -11.57
C ILE A 40 17.80 12.57 -10.14
N PRO A 41 18.66 13.14 -9.27
CA PRO A 41 18.83 12.61 -7.91
C PRO A 41 17.58 12.64 -7.02
N THR A 42 16.62 13.53 -7.31
CA THR A 42 15.42 13.70 -6.48
C THR A 42 14.26 12.77 -6.86
N PHE A 43 14.36 12.03 -7.97
CA PHE A 43 13.25 11.28 -8.56
C PHE A 43 12.48 10.40 -7.55
N PHE A 44 13.16 9.57 -6.76
CA PHE A 44 12.50 8.72 -5.77
C PHE A 44 11.98 9.49 -4.56
N SER A 45 12.65 10.58 -4.17
CA SER A 45 12.15 11.46 -3.12
C SER A 45 10.87 12.21 -3.55
N ASP A 46 10.79 12.63 -4.81
CA ASP A 46 9.58 13.23 -5.40
C ASP A 46 8.44 12.21 -5.47
N TRP A 47 8.75 10.99 -5.92
CA TRP A 47 7.80 9.87 -5.89
C TRP A 47 7.26 9.61 -4.48
N ALA A 48 8.12 9.58 -3.47
CA ALA A 48 7.71 9.33 -2.09
C ALA A 48 6.88 10.49 -1.51
N ARG A 49 7.25 11.75 -1.80
CA ARG A 49 6.54 12.94 -1.30
C ARG A 49 5.09 13.04 -1.77
N ASN A 50 4.77 12.52 -2.95
CA ASN A 50 3.42 12.60 -3.51
C ASN A 50 2.49 11.48 -3.01
N ARG A 51 2.83 10.83 -1.90
CA ARG A 51 2.14 9.65 -1.37
C ARG A 51 2.07 9.70 0.15
N THR A 52 1.02 9.08 0.69
CA THR A 52 0.90 8.79 2.11
C THR A 52 0.96 7.29 2.29
N PHE A 53 1.68 6.83 3.30
CA PHE A 53 1.90 5.42 3.58
C PHE A 53 1.31 5.10 4.95
N PHE A 54 0.62 3.98 5.05
CA PHE A 54 0.02 3.50 6.28
C PHE A 54 0.54 2.09 6.61
N VAL A 55 0.35 1.65 7.85
CA VAL A 55 0.55 0.24 8.23
C VAL A 55 -0.23 -0.68 7.28
N ASP A 56 0.30 -1.87 7.02
CA ASP A 56 -0.18 -2.88 6.05
C ASP A 56 -0.06 -2.51 4.56
N ASP A 57 0.25 -1.26 4.21
CA ASP A 57 0.65 -0.92 2.84
C ASP A 57 1.89 -1.71 2.41
N LYS A 58 2.05 -1.89 1.09
CA LYS A 58 3.20 -2.60 0.51
C LYS A 58 3.96 -1.68 -0.44
N LEU A 59 5.28 -1.68 -0.33
CA LEU A 59 6.15 -1.21 -1.40
C LEU A 59 6.48 -2.37 -2.33
N ILE A 60 6.29 -2.14 -3.63
CA ILE A 60 6.60 -3.10 -4.69
C ILE A 60 7.81 -2.58 -5.47
N PHE A 61 8.93 -3.27 -5.29
CA PHE A 61 10.17 -2.99 -6.00
C PHE A 61 10.30 -3.90 -7.22
N ARG A 62 10.59 -3.29 -8.36
CA ARG A 62 10.82 -3.98 -9.63
C ARG A 62 12.03 -3.36 -10.31
N SER A 63 13.09 -4.14 -10.49
CA SER A 63 14.25 -3.74 -11.29
C SER A 63 13.95 -3.98 -12.78
N LYS A 64 14.55 -3.20 -13.69
CA LYS A 64 14.51 -3.55 -15.13
C LYS A 64 15.55 -4.62 -15.44
N ALA A 65 15.25 -5.44 -16.45
CA ALA A 65 16.22 -6.40 -16.98
C ALA A 65 17.51 -5.67 -17.38
N ASN A 66 18.66 -6.24 -16.99
CA ASN A 66 20.04 -5.79 -17.27
C ASN A 66 20.69 -4.81 -16.27
N GLY A 67 20.01 -4.41 -15.19
CA GLY A 67 20.61 -3.62 -14.10
C GLY A 67 20.74 -4.43 -12.80
N THR A 68 21.96 -4.58 -12.28
CA THR A 68 22.19 -5.16 -10.95
C THR A 68 22.02 -4.08 -9.89
N HIS A 69 20.81 -3.97 -9.35
CA HIS A 69 20.48 -3.03 -8.27
C HIS A 69 20.27 -3.78 -6.97
N THR A 70 20.66 -3.17 -5.84
CA THR A 70 20.33 -3.70 -4.51
C THR A 70 19.18 -2.94 -3.87
N ILE A 71 18.60 -3.54 -2.83
CA ILE A 71 17.76 -2.84 -1.85
C ILE A 71 18.35 -3.07 -0.47
N ALA A 72 18.52 -1.98 0.27
CA ALA A 72 18.88 -1.99 1.68
C ALA A 72 17.94 -1.07 2.47
N GLN A 73 17.73 -1.42 3.75
CA GLN A 73 16.97 -0.61 4.70
C GLN A 73 17.90 -0.11 5.82
N PRO A 74 18.48 1.10 5.69
CA PRO A 74 19.20 1.76 6.77
C PRO A 74 18.32 1.96 8.01
N GLN A 75 18.92 1.85 9.20
CA GLN A 75 18.19 2.03 10.47
C GLN A 75 18.20 3.47 10.98
N SER A 76 19.05 4.32 10.41
CA SER A 76 19.21 5.71 10.82
C SER A 76 19.32 6.64 9.62
N GLN A 77 19.05 7.93 9.85
CA GLN A 77 19.27 8.97 8.85
C GLN A 77 20.75 9.08 8.44
N VAL A 78 21.68 8.90 9.39
CA VAL A 78 23.12 8.94 9.13
C VAL A 78 23.52 7.84 8.14
N ASP A 79 23.04 6.62 8.36
CA ASP A 79 23.29 5.50 7.46
C ASP A 79 22.66 5.72 6.08
N PHE A 80 21.46 6.30 6.03
CA PHE A 80 20.80 6.68 4.79
C PHE A 80 21.58 7.76 4.02
N ASP A 81 22.02 8.81 4.70
CA ASP A 81 22.76 9.93 4.12
C ASP A 81 24.17 9.53 3.67
N GLY A 82 24.84 8.68 4.45
CA GLY A 82 26.14 8.10 4.11
C GLY A 82 26.08 6.91 3.16
N CYS A 83 24.89 6.45 2.76
CA CYS A 83 24.69 5.26 1.94
C CYS A 83 25.31 3.97 2.53
N VAL A 84 25.24 3.82 3.86
CA VAL A 84 25.87 2.75 4.63
C VAL A 84 24.84 1.69 5.06
N LYS A 85 24.66 0.64 4.26
CA LYS A 85 23.95 -0.59 4.64
C LYS A 85 24.22 -1.68 3.60
N SER A 86 24.44 -2.93 4.00
CA SER A 86 24.47 -4.03 3.02
C SER A 86 23.09 -4.22 2.39
N GLY A 87 23.03 -4.11 1.06
CA GLY A 87 21.82 -4.39 0.29
C GLY A 87 21.78 -5.82 -0.26
N ILE A 88 20.59 -6.26 -0.63
CA ILE A 88 20.36 -7.54 -1.30
C ILE A 88 20.20 -7.27 -2.80
N VAL A 89 20.98 -7.96 -3.62
CA VAL A 89 20.76 -8.02 -5.08
C VAL A 89 19.55 -8.90 -5.36
N PHE A 90 18.70 -8.48 -6.28
CA PHE A 90 17.48 -9.20 -6.61
C PHE A 90 17.18 -9.13 -8.10
N ASP A 91 16.67 -10.22 -8.66
CA ASP A 91 16.25 -10.37 -10.07
C ASP A 91 14.72 -10.61 -10.21
N PHE A 92 13.99 -10.56 -9.09
CA PHE A 92 12.54 -10.75 -9.00
C PHE A 92 11.81 -9.52 -8.44
N ILE A 93 10.52 -9.62 -8.14
CA ILE A 93 9.74 -8.53 -7.52
C ILE A 93 9.86 -8.64 -6.00
N ILE A 94 10.36 -7.60 -5.34
CA ILE A 94 10.41 -7.54 -3.88
C ILE A 94 9.19 -6.79 -3.35
N PHE A 95 8.58 -7.35 -2.31
CA PHE A 95 7.48 -6.75 -1.56
C PHE A 95 7.96 -6.43 -0.14
N ILE A 96 7.73 -5.21 0.31
CA ILE A 96 8.02 -4.79 1.69
C ILE A 96 6.73 -4.24 2.29
N SER A 97 6.24 -4.88 3.34
CA SER A 97 5.09 -4.44 4.14
C SER A 97 5.54 -3.79 5.44
N PHE A 98 4.68 -2.96 6.01
CA PHE A 98 4.95 -2.27 7.28
C PHE A 98 3.98 -2.75 8.35
N ASP A 99 4.52 -3.26 9.46
CA ASP A 99 3.75 -3.70 10.62
C ASP A 99 3.61 -2.61 11.69
N ARG A 100 4.37 -1.52 11.56
CA ARG A 100 4.41 -0.42 12.55
C ARG A 100 4.57 0.94 11.87
N PRO A 101 4.03 2.01 12.48
CA PRO A 101 4.30 3.37 12.07
C PRO A 101 5.76 3.74 12.27
N GLY A 102 6.26 4.67 11.46
CA GLY A 102 7.59 5.21 11.63
C GLY A 102 8.27 5.68 10.35
N ARG A 103 9.49 6.18 10.51
CA ARG A 103 10.35 6.58 9.39
C ARG A 103 11.10 5.36 8.87
N HIS A 104 10.98 5.10 7.58
CA HIS A 104 11.71 4.03 6.89
C HIS A 104 12.58 4.60 5.78
N TYR A 105 13.76 4.02 5.60
CA TYR A 105 14.76 4.43 4.62
C TYR A 105 15.04 3.30 3.63
N PHE A 106 15.23 3.66 2.37
CA PHE A 106 15.51 2.71 1.30
C PHE A 106 16.65 3.26 0.44
N ILE A 107 17.65 2.42 0.18
CA ILE A 107 18.80 2.77 -0.68
C ILE A 107 19.17 1.59 -1.59
N SER A 108 19.84 1.90 -2.69
CA SER A 108 20.61 0.93 -3.46
C SER A 108 22.11 1.13 -3.25
N THR A 109 22.80 0.08 -2.82
CA THR A 109 24.25 0.08 -2.55
C THR A 109 25.05 -0.62 -3.65
N ALA A 110 24.45 -0.87 -4.81
CA ALA A 110 25.20 -1.28 -5.99
C ALA A 110 26.02 -0.09 -6.51
N GLY A 111 27.34 -0.24 -6.59
CA GLY A 111 28.23 0.82 -7.08
C GLY A 111 28.00 2.16 -6.37
N ASN A 112 27.58 3.18 -7.13
CA ASN A 112 27.31 4.53 -6.64
C ASN A 112 25.82 4.92 -6.72
N ASP A 113 24.91 3.94 -6.86
CA ASP A 113 23.49 4.18 -7.11
C ASP A 113 22.82 5.05 -6.04
N CYS A 114 23.10 4.81 -4.76
CA CYS A 114 22.55 5.61 -3.66
C CYS A 114 22.89 7.11 -3.78
N ASN A 115 24.15 7.45 -4.03
CA ASN A 115 24.59 8.84 -4.18
C ASN A 115 24.08 9.47 -5.49
N ALA A 116 23.85 8.65 -6.52
CA ALA A 116 23.20 9.08 -7.75
C ALA A 116 21.68 9.29 -7.60
N GLY A 117 21.13 9.09 -6.39
CA GLY A 117 19.73 9.40 -6.05
C GLY A 117 18.81 8.19 -6.02
N MET A 118 19.35 6.97 -6.09
CA MET A 118 18.59 5.73 -5.92
C MET A 118 18.35 5.45 -4.42
N LYS A 119 17.68 6.41 -3.78
CA LYS A 119 17.38 6.45 -2.35
C LYS A 119 16.12 7.26 -2.09
N PHE A 120 15.34 6.87 -1.09
CA PHE A 120 14.24 7.67 -0.57
C PHE A 120 13.90 7.28 0.86
N ALA A 121 13.12 8.13 1.53
CA ALA A 121 12.56 7.85 2.84
C ALA A 121 11.05 8.04 2.79
N ILE A 122 10.32 7.26 3.57
CA ILE A 122 8.88 7.40 3.76
C ILE A 122 8.56 7.55 5.24
N ASN A 123 7.41 8.12 5.54
CA ASN A 123 6.82 8.08 6.87
C ASN A 123 5.54 7.22 6.80
N VAL A 124 5.53 6.13 7.56
CA VAL A 124 4.39 5.23 7.68
C VAL A 124 3.54 5.68 8.87
N LEU A 125 2.25 5.91 8.62
CA LEU A 125 1.27 6.32 9.62
C LEU A 125 0.52 5.12 10.20
N PRO A 126 -0.05 5.25 11.41
CA PRO A 126 -0.96 4.25 11.97
C PRO A 126 -2.18 4.01 11.09
N GLU A 127 -2.65 2.77 11.07
CA GLU A 127 -3.86 2.38 10.35
C GLU A 127 -5.10 3.19 10.79
N SER A 128 -5.17 3.56 12.07
CA SER A 128 -6.26 4.37 12.63
C SER A 128 -6.38 5.77 12.02
N GLU A 129 -5.33 6.27 11.38
CA GLU A 129 -5.35 7.55 10.66
C GLU A 129 -5.81 7.42 9.21
N ARG A 130 -6.01 6.19 8.71
CA ARG A 130 -6.47 5.98 7.33
C ARG A 130 -7.95 6.33 7.22
N THR A 131 -8.26 7.26 6.32
CA THR A 131 -9.65 7.61 6.01
C THR A 131 -10.32 6.50 5.19
N PRO A 132 -11.58 6.15 5.49
CA PRO A 132 -12.34 5.17 4.71
C PRO A 132 -12.38 5.51 3.22
N ASN A 133 -12.21 4.49 2.36
CA ASN A 133 -12.37 4.67 0.94
C ASN A 133 -13.84 4.45 0.54
N ALA A 134 -14.55 5.54 0.27
CA ALA A 134 -15.97 5.53 -0.09
C ALA A 134 -16.29 4.62 -1.30
N ALA A 135 -15.35 4.45 -2.24
CA ALA A 135 -15.55 3.56 -3.40
C ALA A 135 -15.52 2.07 -3.01
N VAL A 136 -14.68 1.69 -2.05
CA VAL A 136 -14.61 0.31 -1.55
C VAL A 136 -15.82 0.00 -0.67
N GLU A 137 -16.23 0.96 0.15
CA GLU A 137 -17.43 0.86 0.99
C GLU A 137 -18.68 0.57 0.15
N ALA A 138 -18.90 1.31 -0.94
CA ALA A 138 -20.01 1.07 -1.87
C ALA A 138 -19.98 -0.36 -2.46
N GLY A 139 -18.78 -0.86 -2.80
CA GLY A 139 -18.60 -2.23 -3.30
C GLY A 139 -18.94 -3.28 -2.24
N ALA A 140 -18.48 -3.12 -1.00
CA ALA A 140 -18.76 -4.03 0.11
C ALA A 140 -20.26 -4.06 0.46
N VAL A 141 -20.92 -2.89 0.49
CA VAL A 141 -22.37 -2.79 0.70
C VAL A 141 -23.12 -3.55 -0.39
N SER A 142 -22.72 -3.42 -1.66
CA SER A 142 -23.34 -4.15 -2.76
C SER A 142 -23.22 -5.67 -2.58
N VAL A 143 -22.07 -6.19 -2.17
CA VAL A 143 -21.85 -7.64 -1.95
C VAL A 143 -22.71 -8.15 -0.78
N LEU A 144 -22.79 -7.41 0.32
CA LEU A 144 -23.62 -7.77 1.48
C LEU A 144 -25.11 -7.82 1.11
N LEU A 145 -25.59 -6.91 0.26
CA LEU A 145 -26.95 -6.94 -0.26
C LEU A 145 -27.20 -8.20 -1.11
N PHE A 146 -26.27 -8.58 -1.99
CA PHE A 146 -26.42 -9.81 -2.77
C PHE A 146 -26.46 -11.06 -1.87
N ILE A 147 -25.57 -11.16 -0.88
CA ILE A 147 -25.55 -12.29 0.06
C ILE A 147 -26.86 -12.39 0.84
N THR A 148 -27.38 -11.26 1.34
CA THR A 148 -28.64 -11.23 2.09
C THR A 148 -29.84 -11.56 1.22
N ILE A 149 -29.90 -11.10 -0.03
CA ILE A 149 -30.96 -11.47 -0.97
C ILE A 149 -30.94 -12.98 -1.23
N ILE A 150 -29.76 -13.56 -1.48
CA ILE A 150 -29.60 -15.01 -1.71
C ILE A 150 -30.02 -15.79 -0.46
N ALA A 151 -29.58 -15.38 0.73
CA ALA A 151 -29.96 -16.03 1.98
C ALA A 151 -31.48 -16.01 2.17
N ASN A 152 -32.14 -14.87 1.97
CA ASN A 152 -33.61 -14.80 2.07
C ASN A 152 -34.28 -15.72 1.05
N LEU A 153 -33.84 -15.71 -0.22
CA LEU A 153 -34.40 -16.60 -1.25
C LEU A 153 -34.25 -18.09 -0.90
N LEU A 154 -33.13 -18.48 -0.30
CA LEU A 154 -32.89 -19.86 0.15
C LEU A 154 -33.70 -20.25 1.39
N PHE A 155 -34.12 -19.29 2.22
CA PHE A 155 -34.99 -19.54 3.38
C PHE A 155 -36.49 -19.55 3.04
N PHE A 156 -36.88 -19.12 1.83
CA PHE A 156 -38.27 -19.12 1.34
C PHE A 156 -38.56 -20.19 0.27
N LEU A 157 -37.60 -21.07 -0.02
CA LEU A 157 -37.74 -22.29 -0.83
C LEU A 157 -37.75 -23.53 0.08
#